data_AF-A0A414PLV8-F1
#
_entry.id   AF-A0A414PLV8-F1
#
_cell.length_a   1.000
_cell.length_b   1.000
_cell.length_c   1.000
_cell.angle_alpha   90.00
_cell.angle_beta   90.00
_cell.angle_gamma   90.00
#
_symmetry.space_group_name_H-M   'P 1'
#
loop_
_entity.id
_entity.type
_entity.pdbx_description
1 polymer ?
#
loop_
_entity_poly.entity_id
_entity_poly.type
_entity_poly.pdbx_seq_one_letter_code
_entity_poly.pdbx_strand_id
1 'polypeptide(L)' 'MKQRHKFESIVAETLLIPLYYRAKESRRKNPILNDKVAEGLVDSLEYDYSRFDGAKLSEVGCVVRGWFFDR' A
#
# COMPACT_ATOMS: atom_id res chain seq x y z
N MET A 1 -2.07 -7.40 20.33
CA MET A 1 -2.58 -6.39 19.37
C MET A 1 -1.40 -5.59 18.86
N LYS A 2 -1.24 -5.43 17.54
CA LYS A 2 -0.23 -4.50 17.00
C LYS A 2 -0.66 -3.07 17.36
N GLN A 3 0.28 -2.25 17.80
CA GLN A 3 0.04 -0.83 18.07
C GLN A 3 -0.41 -0.14 16.76
N ARG A 4 -1.44 0.71 16.84
CA ARG A 4 -1.89 1.53 15.72
C ARG A 4 -1.46 2.98 15.94
N HIS A 5 -1.02 3.65 14.88
CA HIS A 5 -0.45 4.99 14.92
C HIS A 5 -1.27 5.92 14.02
N LYS A 6 -1.59 7.12 14.52
CA LYS A 6 -2.14 8.18 13.68
C LYS A 6 -1.09 8.68 12.69
N PHE A 7 -1.53 8.98 11.48
CA PHE A 7 -0.69 9.51 10.42
C PHE A 7 -1.04 10.99 10.19
N GLU A 8 -0.13 11.89 10.59
CA GLU A 8 -0.37 13.35 10.60
C GLU A 8 0.69 14.06 9.75
N SER A 9 0.62 13.91 8.42
CA SER A 9 1.45 14.69 7.50
C SER A 9 0.84 14.72 6.10
N ILE A 10 0.51 15.92 5.62
CA ILE A 10 -0.11 16.14 4.29
C ILE A 10 0.87 15.77 3.16
N VAL A 11 2.15 16.16 3.29
CA VAL A 11 3.17 15.82 2.29
C VAL A 11 3.39 14.30 2.24
N ALA A 12 3.45 13.66 3.40
CA ALA A 12 3.69 12.22 3.48
C ALA A 12 2.46 11.38 3.12
N GLU A 13 1.25 11.96 3.06
CA GLU A 13 0.02 11.26 2.66
C GLU A 13 0.16 10.62 1.27
N THR A 14 0.91 11.25 0.37
CA THR A 14 1.18 10.69 -0.96
C THR A 14 1.95 9.36 -0.89
N LEU A 15 2.76 9.12 0.16
CA LEU A 15 3.48 7.85 0.36
C LEU A 15 2.53 6.70 0.70
N LEU A 16 1.33 6.99 1.20
CA LEU A 16 0.33 5.98 1.53
C LEU A 16 -0.26 5.32 0.29
N ILE A 17 -0.24 5.99 -0.87
CA ILE A 17 -0.74 5.46 -2.14
C ILE A 17 0.05 4.22 -2.58
N PRO A 18 1.39 4.29 -2.83
CA PRO A 18 2.15 3.11 -3.21
C PRO A 18 2.20 2.06 -2.10
N LEU A 19 2.27 2.47 -0.82
CA LEU A 19 2.24 1.55 0.32
C LEU A 19 0.96 0.68 0.30
N TYR A 20 -0.20 1.33 0.16
CA TYR A 20 -1.49 0.66 0.13
C TYR A 20 -1.61 -0.30 -1.04
N TYR A 21 -1.24 0.12 -2.25
CA TYR A 21 -1.34 -0.73 -3.42
C TYR A 21 -0.40 -1.94 -3.38
N ARG A 22 0.79 -1.82 -2.79
CA ARG A 22 1.67 -2.98 -2.53
C ARG A 22 1.02 -3.95 -1.54
N ALA A 23 0.44 -3.45 -0.45
CA ALA A 23 -0.27 -4.30 0.52
C ALA A 23 -1.51 -4.98 -0.09
N LYS A 24 -2.29 -4.25 -0.89
CA LYS A 24 -3.49 -4.76 -1.56
C LYS A 24 -3.14 -5.83 -2.59
N GLU A 25 -2.08 -5.63 -3.37
CA GLU A 25 -1.56 -6.63 -4.30
C GLU A 25 -1.08 -7.88 -3.55
N SER A 26 -0.28 -7.72 -2.49
CA SER A 26 0.30 -8.81 -1.71
C SER A 26 -0.74 -9.75 -1.07
N ARG A 27 -1.97 -9.25 -0.86
CA ARG A 27 -3.12 -10.03 -0.34
C ARG A 27 -3.88 -10.79 -1.43
N ARG A 28 -3.59 -10.59 -2.72
CA ARG A 28 -4.25 -11.32 -3.82
C ARG A 28 -3.81 -12.78 -3.84
N LYS A 29 -4.64 -13.64 -4.44
CA LYS A 29 -4.37 -15.08 -4.57
C LYS A 29 -3.09 -15.37 -5.36
N ASN A 30 -2.85 -14.62 -6.43
CA ASN A 30 -1.70 -14.75 -7.32
C ASN A 30 -1.04 -13.37 -7.48
N PRO A 31 -0.27 -12.90 -6.50
CA PRO A 31 0.23 -11.53 -6.47
C PRO A 31 1.45 -11.34 -7.39
N ILE A 32 1.58 -10.14 -7.99
CA ILE A 32 2.80 -9.69 -8.68
C ILE A 32 3.93 -9.44 -7.67
N LEU A 33 3.58 -8.88 -6.50
CA LEU A 33 4.49 -8.57 -5.39
C LEU A 33 3.98 -9.20 -4.10
N ASN A 34 4.84 -9.91 -3.37
CA ASN A 34 4.55 -10.45 -2.03
C ASN A 34 5.26 -9.58 -0.97
N ASP A 35 4.59 -8.52 -0.53
CA ASP A 35 5.12 -7.52 0.41
C ASP A 35 4.38 -7.58 1.76
N LYS A 36 4.83 -8.51 2.60
CA LYS A 36 4.30 -8.68 3.97
C LYS A 36 4.62 -7.51 4.89
N VAL A 37 5.63 -6.71 4.57
CA VAL A 37 5.96 -5.50 5.33
C VAL A 37 4.92 -4.43 5.04
N ALA A 38 4.57 -4.19 3.78
CA ALA A 38 3.49 -3.27 3.42
C ALA A 38 2.15 -3.68 4.05
N GLU A 39 1.80 -4.97 4.04
CA GLU A 39 0.62 -5.47 4.76
C GLU A 39 0.64 -5.07 6.23
N GLY A 40 1.76 -5.31 6.92
CA GLY A 40 1.91 -4.98 8.33
C GLY A 40 1.86 -3.48 8.63
N LEU A 41 2.46 -2.65 7.76
CA LEU A 41 2.46 -1.20 7.89
C LEU A 41 1.05 -0.62 7.71
N VAL A 42 0.32 -1.05 6.67
CA VAL A 42 -1.08 -0.66 6.44
C VAL A 42 -1.96 -1.01 7.64
N ASP A 43 -1.76 -2.17 8.26
CA ASP A 43 -2.54 -2.57 9.44
C ASP A 43 -2.20 -1.72 10.68
N SER A 44 -0.97 -1.21 10.77
CA SER A 44 -0.47 -0.40 11.89
C SER A 44 -0.80 1.09 11.78
N LEU A 45 -1.28 1.58 10.65
CA LEU A 45 -1.60 2.99 10.45
C LEU A 45 -3.12 3.23 10.55
N GLU A 46 -3.53 4.21 11.34
CA GLU A 46 -4.91 4.68 11.42
C GLU A 46 -5.20 5.61 10.26
N TYR A 47 -5.41 5.03 9.07
CA TYR A 47 -5.71 5.77 7.85
C TYR A 47 -6.81 5.06 7.05
N ASP A 48 -7.74 5.84 6.50
CA ASP A 48 -8.77 5.33 5.61
C ASP A 48 -8.24 5.21 4.18
N TYR A 49 -7.71 4.03 3.87
CA TYR A 49 -7.18 3.70 2.54
C TYR A 49 -8.26 3.47 1.48
N SER A 50 -9.53 3.27 1.85
CA SER A 50 -10.60 2.97 0.89
C SER A 50 -10.82 4.10 -0.12
N ARG A 51 -10.43 5.34 0.24
CA ARG A 51 -10.41 6.49 -0.68
C ARG A 51 -9.56 6.27 -1.93
N PHE A 52 -8.61 5.32 -1.91
CA PHE A 52 -7.73 5.01 -3.04
C PHE A 52 -8.27 3.91 -3.97
N ASP A 53 -9.37 3.24 -3.62
CA ASP A 53 -9.86 2.07 -4.36
C ASP A 53 -10.40 2.37 -5.77
N GLY A 54 -10.75 3.63 -6.06
CA GLY A 54 -11.26 4.04 -7.37
C GLY A 54 -10.18 4.11 -8.46
N ALA A 55 -8.90 4.24 -8.10
CA ALA A 55 -7.83 4.56 -9.04
C ALA A 55 -7.08 3.30 -9.57
N LYS A 56 -7.79 2.44 -10.31
CA LYS A 56 -7.26 1.15 -10.81
C LYS A 56 -5.96 1.24 -11.62
N LEU A 57 -5.82 2.26 -12.47
CA LEU A 57 -4.59 2.46 -13.25
C LEU A 57 -3.40 2.83 -12.36
N SER A 58 -3.63 3.64 -11.32
CA SER A 58 -2.62 3.97 -10.31
C SER A 58 -2.24 2.75 -9.49
N GLU A 59 -3.21 1.91 -9.11
CA GLU A 59 -2.98 0.64 -8.40
C GLU A 59 -2.03 -0.26 -9.20
N VAL A 60 -2.38 -0.58 -10.45
CA VAL A 60 -1.55 -1.44 -11.31
C VAL A 60 -0.19 -0.78 -11.59
N GLY A 61 -0.17 0.53 -11.88
CA GLY A 61 1.06 1.25 -12.16
C GLY A 61 2.04 1.27 -10.99
N CYS A 62 1.57 1.47 -9.76
CA CYS A 62 2.42 1.40 -8.56
C CYS A 62 3.01 0.01 -8.35
N VAL A 63 2.19 -1.04 -8.50
CA VAL A 63 2.62 -2.42 -8.32
C VAL A 63 3.67 -2.82 -9.35
N VAL A 64 3.42 -2.56 -10.63
CA VAL A 64 4.36 -2.90 -11.72
C VAL A 64 5.66 -2.12 -11.59
N ARG A 65 5.61 -0.83 -11.21
CA ARG A 65 6.83 -0.05 -10.93
C ARG A 65 7.62 -0.63 -9.77
N GLY A 66 6.96 -1.01 -8.68
CA GLY A 66 7.62 -1.67 -7.55
C GLY A 66 8.32 -2.96 -7.99
N TRP A 67 7.63 -3.81 -8.73
CA TRP A 67 8.21 -5.04 -9.29
C TRP A 67 9.39 -4.80 -10.22
N PHE A 68 9.34 -3.74 -11.04
CA PHE A 68 10.44 -3.38 -11.93
C PHE A 68 11.70 -2.97 -11.15
N PHE A 69 11.56 -2.19 -10.08
CA PHE A 69 12.69 -1.71 -9.27
C PHE A 69 13.21 -2.72 -8.23
N ASP A 70 12.42 -3.73 -7.85
CA ASP A 70 12.86 -4.81 -6.97
C ASP A 70 13.80 -5.83 -7.66
N ARG A 71 14.07 -5.65 -8.96
CA ARG A 71 15.01 -6.45 -9.77
C ARG A 71 16.40 -5.81 -9.83
#